data_AF-A0A7G8BGL7-F1
#
_entry.id   AF-A0A7G8BGL7-F1
#
_cell.length_a   1.000
_cell.length_b   1.000
_cell.length_c   1.000
_cell.angle_alpha   90.00
_cell.angle_beta   90.00
_cell.angle_gamma   90.00
#
_symmetry.space_group_name_H-M   'P 1'
#
loop_
_entity.id
_entity.type
_entity.pdbx_description
1 polymer ?
#
loop_
_entity_poly.entity_id
_entity_poly.type
_entity_poly.pdbx_seq_one_letter_code
_entity_poly.pdbx_strand_id
1 'polypeptide(L)'
;MLTSILGARLSWHFANGWVFEPAIVGPDIVDYTLKEGPHAGRHAIQHFYYQRVAPGVETTVWYEESGALVHITWYLETQTVHRFAALPAWLAEDMTVYRGDNQDPAFIEKIRKLTSTKQDWPRHILNDEGYFKVI
;
A
#
# COMPACT_ATOMS: atom_id res chain seq x y z
N MET A 1 6.36 2.56 23.74
CA MET A 1 7.09 2.69 22.46
C MET A 1 6.70 1.51 21.60
N LEU A 2 6.36 1.71 20.32
CA LEU A 2 5.99 0.61 19.44
C LEU A 2 7.24 -0.25 19.16
N THR A 3 7.18 -1.55 19.45
CA THR A 3 8.35 -2.45 19.36
C THR A 3 8.40 -3.24 18.05
N SER A 4 7.29 -3.27 17.31
CA SER A 4 7.14 -3.90 16.00
C SER A 4 5.94 -3.26 15.30
N ILE A 5 5.98 -3.13 13.97
CA ILE A 5 4.81 -2.74 13.17
C ILE A 5 3.80 -3.88 13.06
N LEU A 6 4.24 -5.13 13.15
CA LEU A 6 3.35 -6.30 13.12
C LEU A 6 2.37 -6.26 14.31
N GLY A 7 1.10 -6.53 14.02
CA GLY A 7 -0.03 -6.43 14.93
C GLY A 7 -0.62 -5.01 15.07
N ALA A 8 -0.01 -3.99 14.45
CA ALA A 8 -0.48 -2.62 14.60
C ALA A 8 -1.74 -2.35 13.77
N ARG A 9 -2.68 -1.61 14.36
CA ARG A 9 -3.79 -0.96 13.67
C ARG A 9 -3.50 0.54 13.57
N LEU A 10 -3.60 1.09 12.37
CA LEU A 10 -3.03 2.38 12.02
C LEU A 10 -4.04 3.30 11.32
N SER A 11 -3.84 4.60 11.52
CA SER A 11 -4.18 5.65 10.55
C SER A 11 -2.86 6.08 9.90
N TRP A 12 -2.73 5.87 8.58
CA TRP A 12 -1.46 5.95 7.85
C TRP A 12 -1.53 7.02 6.75
N HIS A 13 -0.62 7.98 6.80
CA HIS A 13 -0.68 9.25 6.07
C HIS A 13 0.56 9.46 5.21
N PHE A 14 0.39 10.00 4.01
CA PHE A 14 1.48 10.37 3.11
C PHE A 14 1.44 11.86 2.75
N ALA A 15 2.62 12.41 2.41
CA ALA A 15 2.76 13.82 2.03
C ALA A 15 1.91 14.22 0.81
N ASN A 16 1.58 13.25 -0.06
CA ASN A 16 0.73 13.46 -1.22
C ASN A 16 -0.79 13.47 -0.91
N GLY A 17 -1.17 13.51 0.37
CA GLY A 17 -2.55 13.57 0.84
C GLY A 17 -3.28 12.22 0.89
N TRP A 18 -2.58 11.11 0.71
CA TRP A 18 -3.19 9.79 0.84
C TRP A 18 -3.32 9.40 2.30
N VAL A 19 -4.50 8.91 2.66
CA VAL A 19 -4.81 8.45 4.02
C VAL A 19 -5.39 7.05 3.94
N PHE A 20 -4.74 6.10 4.60
CA PHE A 20 -5.20 4.73 4.76
C PHE A 20 -5.70 4.53 6.19
N GLU A 21 -6.98 4.22 6.35
CA GLU A 21 -7.60 4.06 7.67
C GLU A 21 -8.89 3.22 7.57
N PRO A 22 -8.98 2.08 8.30
CA PRO A 22 -7.88 1.46 9.03
C PRO A 22 -6.83 0.87 8.09
N ALA A 23 -5.58 0.81 8.56
CA ALA A 23 -4.56 -0.10 8.04
C ALA A 23 -4.11 -1.05 9.17
N ILE A 24 -4.26 -2.35 8.98
CA ILE A 24 -3.90 -3.39 9.94
C ILE A 24 -2.72 -4.15 9.36
N VAL A 25 -1.60 -4.11 10.05
CA VAL A 25 -0.41 -4.86 9.68
C VAL A 25 -0.43 -6.16 10.47
N GLY A 26 -0.86 -7.25 9.83
CA GLY A 26 -0.87 -8.60 10.40
C GLY A 26 0.52 -9.22 10.46
N PRO A 27 0.63 -10.54 10.70
CA PRO A 27 1.92 -11.24 10.70
C PRO A 27 2.53 -11.39 9.30
N ASP A 28 1.69 -11.56 8.27
CA ASP A 28 2.08 -11.82 6.88
C ASP A 28 1.18 -11.11 5.84
N ILE A 29 0.18 -10.36 6.32
CA ILE A 29 -0.76 -9.59 5.49
C ILE A 29 -0.88 -8.15 5.95
N VAL A 30 -1.17 -7.24 5.03
CA VAL A 30 -1.69 -5.91 5.33
C VAL A 30 -3.12 -5.81 4.82
N ASP A 31 -4.03 -5.42 5.70
CA ASP A 31 -5.42 -5.09 5.40
C ASP A 31 -5.56 -3.57 5.49
N TYR A 32 -5.92 -2.90 4.41
CA TYR A 32 -6.06 -1.46 4.41
C TYR A 32 -7.26 -0.97 3.60
N THR A 33 -7.82 0.16 4.04
CA THR A 33 -8.77 0.95 3.27
C THR A 33 -8.20 2.33 2.96
N LEU A 34 -8.17 2.71 1.69
CA LEU A 34 -7.82 4.08 1.29
C LEU A 34 -9.03 4.99 1.55
N LYS A 35 -8.90 5.84 2.58
CA LYS A 35 -9.89 6.82 3.02
C LYS A 35 -9.83 8.12 2.20
N GLU A 36 -8.62 8.63 1.96
CA GLU A 36 -8.38 9.84 1.16
C GLU A 36 -7.32 9.55 0.11
N GLY A 37 -7.52 10.03 -1.12
CA GLY A 37 -6.63 9.79 -2.26
C GLY A 37 -7.40 9.52 -3.56
N PRO A 38 -6.68 9.30 -4.68
CA PRO A 38 -7.26 9.26 -6.02
C PRO A 38 -8.17 8.05 -6.26
N HIS A 39 -8.02 6.99 -5.47
CA HIS A 39 -8.86 5.80 -5.52
C HIS A 39 -9.54 5.49 -4.18
N ALA A 40 -9.86 6.55 -3.42
CA ALA A 40 -10.56 6.44 -2.14
C ALA A 40 -11.79 5.52 -2.25
N GLY A 41 -12.00 4.68 -1.24
CA GLY A 41 -12.94 3.55 -1.26
C GLY A 41 -12.32 2.23 -1.72
N ARG A 42 -11.02 2.18 -2.01
CA ARG A 42 -10.28 0.93 -2.19
C ARG A 42 -10.07 0.24 -0.85
N HIS A 43 -10.46 -1.02 -0.76
CA HIS A 43 -10.16 -1.92 0.36
C HIS A 43 -9.28 -3.06 -0.17
N ALA A 44 -8.17 -3.37 0.49
CA ALA A 44 -7.24 -4.40 0.05
C ALA A 44 -6.74 -5.26 1.21
N ILE A 45 -6.63 -6.56 0.98
CA ILE A 45 -5.84 -7.48 1.80
C ILE A 45 -4.70 -8.02 0.92
N GLN A 46 -3.46 -7.79 1.33
CA GLN A 46 -2.27 -8.15 0.56
C GLN A 46 -1.30 -8.96 1.41
N HIS A 47 -0.78 -10.06 0.88
CA HIS A 47 0.36 -10.74 1.49
C HIS A 47 1.63 -9.93 1.27
N PHE A 48 2.46 -9.82 2.30
CA PHE A 48 3.74 -9.14 2.21
C PHE A 48 4.90 -10.02 2.67
N TYR A 49 6.11 -9.60 2.31
CA TYR A 49 7.34 -10.01 2.98
C TYR A 49 7.72 -8.96 4.02
N TYR A 50 8.04 -9.41 5.23
CA TYR A 50 8.48 -8.58 6.33
C TYR A 50 9.95 -8.83 6.65
N GLN A 51 10.68 -7.75 6.93
CA GLN A 51 12.05 -7.83 7.43
C GLN A 51 12.29 -6.77 8.50
N ARG A 52 12.91 -7.16 9.60
CA ARG A 52 13.53 -6.21 10.54
C ARG A 52 14.92 -5.82 10.01
N VAL A 53 15.10 -4.55 9.68
CA VAL A 53 16.34 -4.03 9.08
C VAL A 53 17.34 -3.62 10.16
N ALA A 54 16.87 -2.96 11.20
CA ALA A 54 17.65 -2.52 12.36
C ALA A 54 16.73 -2.39 13.60
N PRO A 55 17.27 -2.17 14.81
CA PRO A 55 16.42 -1.82 15.96
C PRO A 55 15.52 -0.62 15.64
N GLY A 56 14.20 -0.79 15.76
CA GLY A 56 13.22 0.27 15.48
C GLY A 56 12.99 0.58 14.00
N VAL A 57 13.62 -0.16 13.06
CA VAL A 57 13.44 0.01 11.61
C VAL A 57 13.03 -1.31 10.97
N GLU A 58 11.85 -1.31 10.36
CA GLU A 58 11.23 -2.50 9.78
C GLU A 58 10.75 -2.21 8.35
N THR A 59 10.65 -3.24 7.52
CA THR A 59 10.19 -3.09 6.14
C THR A 59 9.12 -4.12 5.79
N THR A 60 8.17 -3.71 4.97
CA THR A 60 7.18 -4.59 4.34
C THR A 60 7.18 -4.37 2.83
N VAL A 61 7.13 -5.46 2.07
CA VAL A 61 7.14 -5.44 0.59
C VAL A 61 6.06 -6.35 0.05
N TRP A 62 5.24 -5.86 -0.87
CA TRP A 62 4.25 -6.68 -1.57
C TRP A 62 4.11 -6.29 -3.04
N TYR A 63 3.47 -7.20 -3.79
CA TYR A 63 3.13 -7.03 -5.19
C TYR A 63 1.62 -7.24 -5.34
N GLU A 64 0.95 -6.30 -5.95
CA GLU A 64 -0.51 -6.28 -6.08
C GLU A 64 -0.97 -6.90 -7.40
N GLU A 65 -2.24 -7.29 -7.46
CA GLU A 65 -2.91 -7.83 -8.65
C GLU A 65 -2.91 -6.87 -9.85
N SER A 66 -2.75 -5.57 -9.61
CA SER A 66 -2.59 -4.55 -10.65
C SER A 66 -1.21 -4.59 -11.33
N GLY A 67 -0.22 -5.20 -10.68
CA GLY A 67 1.18 -5.13 -11.06
C GLY A 67 1.99 -4.06 -10.32
N ALA A 68 1.34 -3.31 -9.41
CA ALA A 68 2.01 -2.38 -8.51
C ALA A 68 2.93 -3.13 -7.54
N LEU A 69 4.16 -2.63 -7.39
CA LEU A 69 5.08 -3.04 -6.34
C LEU A 69 5.08 -1.97 -5.26
N VAL A 70 4.98 -2.38 -3.99
CA VAL A 70 5.01 -1.45 -2.85
C VAL A 70 6.04 -1.93 -1.84
N HIS A 71 6.86 -1.01 -1.36
CA HIS A 71 7.84 -1.20 -0.31
C HIS A 71 7.72 -0.06 0.70
N ILE A 72 7.43 -0.40 1.94
CA ILE A 72 7.34 0.55 3.05
C ILE A 72 8.48 0.29 4.03
N THR A 73 9.17 1.35 4.42
CA THR A 73 10.05 1.36 5.59
C THR A 73 9.33 2.06 6.74
N TRP A 74 9.30 1.41 7.89
CA TRP A 74 8.65 1.85 9.12
C TRP A 74 9.71 2.26 10.13
N TYR A 75 9.66 3.51 10.58
CA TYR A 75 10.51 4.04 11.66
C TYR A 75 9.67 4.13 12.93
N LEU A 76 9.83 3.15 13.83
CA LEU A 76 8.90 2.92 14.94
C LEU A 76 8.98 3.99 16.03
N GLU A 77 10.17 4.53 16.28
CA GLU A 77 10.40 5.55 17.30
C GLU A 77 9.72 6.88 16.95
N THR A 78 9.90 7.31 15.70
CA THR A 78 9.35 8.58 15.18
C THR A 78 7.93 8.44 14.64
N GLN A 79 7.44 7.21 14.48
CA GLN A 79 6.18 6.88 13.81
C GLN A 79 6.09 7.47 12.39
N THR A 80 7.22 7.47 11.68
CA THR A 80 7.31 7.92 10.29
C THR A 80 7.47 6.74 9.33
N VAL A 81 7.17 6.97 8.06
CA VAL A 81 7.38 6.00 6.99
C VAL A 81 8.07 6.62 5.80
N HIS A 82 8.72 5.76 5.04
CA HIS A 82 9.10 6.03 3.67
C HIS A 82 8.45 4.98 2.76
N ARG A 83 7.79 5.42 1.69
CA ARG A 83 7.23 4.56 0.65
C ARG A 83 8.04 4.67 -0.61
N PHE A 84 8.39 3.51 -1.14
CA PHE A 84 8.69 3.34 -2.55
C PHE A 84 7.57 2.49 -3.17
N ALA A 85 6.89 3.00 -4.19
CA ALA A 85 5.95 2.23 -4.99
C ALA A 85 6.18 2.46 -6.48
N ALA A 86 6.10 1.38 -7.26
CA ALA A 86 6.22 1.42 -8.70
C ALA A 86 4.90 0.97 -9.34
N LEU A 87 4.11 1.94 -9.80
CA LEU A 87 2.82 1.71 -10.43
C LEU A 87 3.00 1.43 -11.92
N PRO A 88 2.27 0.45 -12.49
CA PRO A 88 2.15 0.31 -13.94
C PRO A 88 1.71 1.62 -14.60
N ALA A 89 2.21 1.91 -15.80
CA ALA A 89 1.89 3.13 -16.54
C ALA A 89 0.37 3.36 -16.63
N TRP A 90 -0.38 2.31 -16.96
CA TRP A 90 -1.83 2.36 -17.09
C TRP A 90 -2.58 2.75 -15.81
N LEU A 91 -2.05 2.36 -14.64
CA LEU A 91 -2.67 2.66 -13.37
C LEU A 91 -2.37 4.11 -12.96
N ALA A 92 -1.19 4.61 -13.33
CA ALA A 92 -0.81 5.99 -13.08
C ALA A 92 -1.59 6.99 -13.94
N GLU A 93 -2.03 6.60 -15.14
CA GLU A 93 -2.89 7.41 -16.02
C GLU A 93 -4.25 7.71 -15.38
N ASP A 94 -4.88 6.71 -14.77
CA ASP A 94 -6.14 6.84 -14.06
C ASP A 94 -6.21 5.85 -12.91
N MET A 95 -5.95 6.32 -11.70
CA MET A 95 -6.02 5.47 -10.50
C MET A 95 -7.46 5.14 -10.10
N THR A 96 -8.47 5.89 -10.55
CA THR A 96 -9.86 5.71 -10.09
C THR A 96 -10.42 4.34 -10.46
N VAL A 97 -9.92 3.73 -11.55
CA VAL A 97 -10.25 2.37 -11.98
C VAL A 97 -9.91 1.32 -10.92
N TYR A 98 -8.99 1.65 -10.00
CA TYR A 98 -8.54 0.78 -8.92
C TYR A 98 -9.33 0.95 -7.62
N ARG A 99 -10.39 1.79 -7.63
CA ARG A 99 -11.40 1.77 -6.57
C ARG A 99 -12.16 0.43 -6.58
N GLY A 100 -12.29 -0.19 -5.41
CA GLY A 100 -12.98 -1.46 -5.22
C GLY A 100 -12.34 -2.33 -4.15
N ASP A 101 -12.71 -3.61 -4.12
CA ASP A 101 -12.24 -4.58 -3.13
C ASP A 101 -11.51 -5.74 -3.80
N ASN A 102 -10.27 -6.05 -3.41
CA ASN A 102 -9.56 -7.19 -4.00
C ASN A 102 -10.02 -8.55 -3.48
N GLN A 103 -10.94 -8.56 -2.53
CA GLN A 103 -11.65 -9.77 -2.13
C GLN A 103 -12.87 -10.04 -3.02
N ASP A 104 -13.28 -9.08 -3.87
CA ASP A 104 -14.35 -9.26 -4.85
C ASP A 104 -13.80 -9.91 -6.15
N PRO A 105 -14.28 -11.10 -6.55
CA PRO A 105 -13.87 -11.74 -7.79
C PRO A 105 -14.12 -10.89 -9.04
N ALA A 106 -15.17 -10.07 -9.06
CA ALA A 106 -15.48 -9.20 -10.20
C ALA A 106 -14.44 -8.07 -10.33
N PHE A 107 -13.98 -7.52 -9.21
CA PHE A 107 -12.89 -6.55 -9.20
C PHE A 107 -11.59 -7.19 -9.69
N ILE A 108 -11.23 -8.37 -9.18
CA ILE A 108 -10.02 -9.09 -9.60
C ILE A 108 -10.04 -9.36 -11.11
N GLU A 109 -11.16 -9.80 -11.66
CA GLU A 109 -11.27 -10.07 -13.10
C GLU A 109 -11.16 -8.78 -13.93
N LYS A 110 -11.76 -7.67 -13.47
CA LYS A 110 -11.58 -6.34 -14.07
C LYS A 110 -10.10 -5.96 -14.12
N ILE A 111 -9.38 -6.08 -13.00
CA ILE A 111 -7.97 -5.70 -12.92
C ILE A 111 -7.11 -6.61 -13.78
N ARG A 112 -7.32 -7.93 -13.75
CA ARG A 112 -6.61 -8.88 -14.62
C ARG A 112 -6.74 -8.54 -16.10
N LYS A 113 -7.94 -8.14 -16.54
CA LYS A 113 -8.18 -7.71 -17.92
C LYS A 113 -7.42 -6.41 -18.27
N LEU A 114 -7.36 -5.46 -17.34
CA LEU A 114 -6.58 -4.24 -17.54
C LEU A 114 -5.10 -4.55 -17.65
N THR A 115 -4.55 -5.33 -16.71
CA THR A 115 -3.13 -5.72 -16.70
C THR A 115 -2.71 -6.49 -17.96
N SER A 116 -3.60 -7.29 -18.58
CA SER A 116 -3.29 -8.06 -19.80
C SER A 116 -3.38 -7.25 -21.09
N THR A 117 -4.00 -6.08 -21.08
CA THR A 117 -4.28 -5.29 -22.30
C THR A 117 -3.61 -3.93 -22.30
N LYS A 118 -3.25 -3.41 -21.13
CA LYS A 118 -2.70 -2.07 -20.95
C LYS A 118 -1.18 -2.10 -20.76
N GLN A 119 -0.55 -0.96 -21.00
CA GLN A 119 0.88 -0.80 -20.96
C GLN A 119 1.40 -0.76 -19.50
N ASP A 120 2.42 -1.58 -19.20
CA ASP A 120 3.07 -1.61 -17.87
C ASP A 120 4.16 -0.53 -17.73
N TRP A 121 4.92 -0.27 -18.80
CA TRP A 121 6.11 0.61 -18.80
C TRP A 121 5.93 1.89 -19.61
N PRO A 122 6.52 3.03 -19.23
CA PRO A 122 7.36 3.23 -18.05
C PRO A 122 6.53 3.31 -16.77
N ARG A 123 7.02 2.68 -15.70
CA ARG A 123 6.33 2.71 -14.40
C ARG A 123 6.41 4.09 -13.77
N HIS A 124 5.33 4.50 -13.11
CA HIS A 124 5.29 5.72 -12.31
C HIS A 124 5.77 5.41 -10.89
N ILE A 125 6.79 6.14 -10.45
CA ILE A 125 7.39 5.94 -9.13
C ILE A 125 6.79 6.93 -8.14
N LEU A 126 6.18 6.40 -7.08
CA LEU A 126 5.87 7.16 -5.87
C LEU A 126 7.01 6.91 -4.89
N ASN A 127 7.75 7.96 -4.56
CA ASN A 127 8.85 7.93 -3.62
C ASN A 127 8.66 9.07 -2.62
N ASP A 128 7.95 8.79 -1.53
CA ASP A 128 7.50 9.82 -0.61
C ASP A 128 7.48 9.37 0.85
N GLU A 129 7.46 10.38 1.72
CA GLU A 129 7.44 10.22 3.16
C GLU A 129 6.02 10.37 3.71
N GLY A 130 5.87 9.90 4.94
CA GLY A 130 4.60 9.92 5.65
C GLY A 130 4.77 9.67 7.13
N TYR A 131 3.64 9.53 7.81
CA TYR A 131 3.58 9.16 9.22
C TYR A 131 2.41 8.23 9.49
N PHE A 132 2.44 7.56 10.64
CA PHE A 132 1.32 6.76 11.09
C PHE A 132 0.97 7.06 12.54
N LYS A 133 -0.27 6.78 12.90
CA LYS A 133 -0.76 6.81 14.28
C LYS A 133 -1.34 5.44 14.59
N VAL A 134 -0.93 4.84 15.70
CA VAL A 134 -1.55 3.61 16.21
C VAL A 134 -2.92 3.97 16.80
N ILE A 135 -3.97 3.23 16.42
CA ILE A 135 -5.37 3.47 16.83
C ILE A 135 -5.99 2.25 17.49
#